data_AF-A0A4Y4XNV5-F1
#
_entry.id   AF-A0A4Y4XNV5-F1
#
_cell.length_a   1.000
_cell.length_b   1.000
_cell.length_c   1.000
_cell.angle_alpha   90.00
_cell.angle_beta   90.00
_cell.angle_gamma   90.00
#
_symmetry.space_group_name_H-M   'P 1'
#
loop_
_entity.id
_entity.type
_entity.pdbx_description
1 polymer ?
#
loop_
_entity_poly.entity_id
_entity_poly.type
_entity_poly.pdbx_seq_one_letter_code
_entity_poly.pdbx_strand_id
1 'polypeptide(L)' 'LDELLLRPMSAKLLEPTFMEKKGFVDREKLLDVSGRGRSRQLQMIKDYGLKYYEKPGGGCLLTDIQVSNKIKNLKEY' A
#
# COMPACT_ATOMS: atom_id res chain seq x y z
N LEU A 1 2.50 -15.56 -19.46
CA LEU A 1 1.78 -14.43 -18.84
C LEU A 1 2.71 -13.59 -17.96
N ASP A 2 3.59 -14.20 -17.15
CA ASP A 2 4.48 -13.47 -16.22
C ASP A 2 5.41 -12.43 -16.85
N GLU A 3 5.82 -12.58 -18.10
CA GLU A 3 6.65 -11.57 -18.77
C GLU A 3 5.94 -10.23 -18.99
N LEU A 4 4.60 -10.23 -19.07
CA LEU A 4 3.78 -9.03 -19.27
C LEU A 4 3.37 -8.37 -17.95
N LEU A 5 3.53 -9.05 -16.81
CA LEU A 5 3.09 -8.56 -15.51
C LEU A 5 4.24 -7.81 -14.82
N LEU A 6 4.16 -6.48 -14.81
CA LEU A 6 5.04 -5.65 -14.00
C LEU A 6 4.51 -5.56 -12.55
N ARG A 7 5.40 -5.70 -11.57
CA ARG A 7 5.10 -5.56 -10.13
C ARG A 7 5.88 -4.36 -9.57
N PRO A 8 5.41 -3.11 -9.72
CA PRO A 8 6.21 -1.90 -9.47
C PRO A 8 6.77 -1.79 -8.05
N MET A 9 6.01 -2.29 -7.07
CA MET A 9 6.38 -2.23 -5.65
C MET A 9 7.56 -3.15 -5.31
N SER A 10 7.68 -4.31 -5.98
CA SER A 10 8.67 -5.35 -5.68
C SER A 10 9.60 -5.62 -6.86
N ALA A 11 9.62 -4.75 -7.87
CA ALA A 11 10.29 -5.01 -9.14
C ALA A 11 11.80 -5.22 -8.98
N LYS A 12 12.44 -4.46 -8.07
CA LYS A 12 13.88 -4.59 -7.81
C LYS A 12 14.27 -5.89 -7.11
N LEU A 13 13.30 -6.62 -6.56
CA LEU A 13 13.50 -7.91 -5.88
C LEU A 13 13.33 -9.11 -6.82
N LEU A 14 12.93 -8.86 -8.06
CA LEU A 14 12.59 -9.89 -9.05
C LEU A 14 13.43 -9.69 -10.32
N GLU A 15 13.46 -10.73 -11.14
CA GLU A 15 14.07 -10.65 -12.47
C GLU A 15 13.40 -9.57 -13.34
N PRO A 16 14.17 -8.86 -14.19
CA PRO A 16 13.60 -7.86 -15.10
C PRO A 16 12.55 -8.44 -16.04
N THR A 17 11.39 -7.80 -16.06
CA THR A 17 10.28 -8.13 -16.95
C THR A 17 10.56 -7.70 -18.38
N PHE A 18 9.75 -8.17 -19.34
CA PHE A 18 9.84 -7.76 -20.73
C PHE A 18 9.73 -6.24 -20.91
N MET A 19 8.85 -5.59 -20.14
CA MET A 19 8.64 -4.14 -20.21
C MET A 19 9.87 -3.33 -19.77
N GLU A 20 10.61 -3.82 -18.77
CA GLU A 20 11.87 -3.22 -18.32
C GLU A 20 12.97 -3.44 -19.37
N LYS A 21 13.10 -4.68 -19.89
CA LYS A 21 14.11 -5.02 -20.92
C LYS A 21 13.92 -4.24 -22.22
N LYS A 22 12.66 -3.98 -22.61
CA LYS A 22 12.30 -3.16 -23.79
C LYS A 22 12.49 -1.66 -23.57
N GLY A 23 12.76 -1.21 -22.34
CA GLY A 23 12.92 0.20 -22.00
C GLY A 23 11.61 0.99 -21.94
N PHE A 24 10.45 0.32 -21.96
CA PHE A 24 9.15 1.00 -21.78
C PHE A 24 8.95 1.48 -20.34
N VAL A 25 9.65 0.85 -19.40
CA VAL A 25 9.63 1.21 -17.98
C VAL A 25 11.06 1.35 -17.48
N ASP A 26 11.33 2.47 -16.83
CA ASP A 26 12.59 2.73 -16.18
C ASP A 26 12.65 2.01 -14.81
N ARG A 27 13.49 0.97 -14.72
CA ARG A 27 13.65 0.14 -13.52
C ARG A 27 14.15 0.93 -12.32
N GLU A 28 14.90 2.01 -12.54
CA GLU A 28 15.46 2.82 -11.45
C GLU A 28 14.37 3.53 -10.63
N LYS A 29 13.25 3.86 -11.30
CA LYS A 29 12.07 4.50 -10.67
C LYS A 29 11.18 3.52 -9.92
N LEU A 30 11.42 2.22 -10.02
CA LEU A 30 10.65 1.19 -9.33
C LEU A 30 11.17 0.95 -7.90
N LEU A 31 10.41 0.17 -7.13
CA LEU A 31 10.68 -0.05 -5.72
C LEU A 31 11.13 -1.48 -5.42
N ASP A 32 11.65 -1.63 -4.21
CA ASP A 32 12.24 -2.82 -3.60
C ASP A 32 11.48 -3.24 -2.33
N VAL A 33 10.17 -2.97 -2.28
CA VAL A 33 9.36 -3.23 -1.08
C VAL A 33 9.12 -4.73 -0.90
N SER A 34 9.48 -5.21 0.29
CA SER A 34 9.20 -6.58 0.76
C SER A 34 8.66 -6.60 2.18
N GLY A 35 7.96 -7.68 2.53
CA GLY A 35 7.44 -7.91 3.87
C GLY A 35 6.19 -7.09 4.21
N ARG A 36 5.95 -6.89 5.51
CA ARG A 36 4.76 -6.24 6.09
C ARG A 36 5.09 -4.96 6.88
N GLY A 37 6.35 -4.53 6.81
CA GLY A 37 6.86 -3.35 7.51
C GLY A 37 6.33 -2.06 6.88
N ARG A 38 6.18 -1.01 7.70
CA ARG A 38 5.69 0.31 7.27
C ARG A 38 6.76 1.38 7.25
N SER A 39 8.01 1.03 7.61
CA SER A 39 9.15 1.95 7.67
C SER A 39 9.38 2.68 6.34
N ARG A 40 9.34 1.96 5.22
CA ARG A 40 9.49 2.54 3.87
C ARG A 40 8.40 3.56 3.56
N GLN A 41 7.14 3.22 3.84
CA GLN A 41 6.00 4.12 3.63
C GLN A 41 6.12 5.38 4.49
N LEU A 42 6.50 5.23 5.76
CA LEU A 42 6.73 6.34 6.68
C LEU A 42 7.90 7.23 6.26
N GLN A 43 8.95 6.65 5.66
CA GLN A 43 10.05 7.43 5.10
C GLN A 43 9.58 8.23 3.87
N MET A 44 8.87 7.58 2.94
CA MET A 44 8.32 8.24 1.75
C MET A 44 7.39 9.41 2.11
N ILE A 45 6.58 9.27 3.17
CA ILE A 45 5.74 10.36 3.69
C ILE A 45 6.58 11.59 4.06
N LYS A 46 7.74 11.39 4.70
CA LYS A 46 8.67 12.48 5.02
C LYS A 46 9.29 13.07 3.75
N ASP A 47 9.73 12.22 2.83
CA ASP A 47 10.39 12.63 1.59
C ASP A 47 9.43 13.43 0.68
N TYR A 48 8.15 13.07 0.66
CA TYR A 48 7.10 13.81 -0.07
C TYR A 48 6.54 15.01 0.69
N GLY A 49 6.97 15.27 1.93
CA GLY A 49 6.50 16.39 2.74
C GLY A 49 5.02 16.29 3.15
N LEU A 50 4.47 15.08 3.25
CA LEU A 50 3.08 14.86 3.62
C LEU A 50 2.87 15.14 5.12
N LYS A 51 2.25 16.28 5.42
CA LYS A 51 1.94 16.70 6.80
C LYS A 51 0.82 15.91 7.45
N TYR A 52 -0.15 15.45 6.65
CA TYR A 52 -1.29 14.67 7.09
C TYR A 52 -1.23 13.29 6.43
N TYR A 53 -1.23 12.25 7.26
CA TYR A 53 -1.36 10.87 6.85
C TYR A 53 -2.07 10.10 7.96
N GLU A 54 -2.87 9.11 7.60
CA GLU A 54 -3.56 8.31 8.59
C GLU A 54 -2.57 7.47 9.39
N LYS A 55 -2.74 7.43 10.71
CA LYS A 55 -1.97 6.50 11.54
C LYS A 55 -2.43 5.08 11.21
N PRO A 56 -1.53 4.16 10.84
CA PRO A 56 -1.90 2.79 10.43
C PRO A 56 -2.38 1.90 11.59
N GLY A 57 -2.90 2.48 12.67
CA GLY A 57 -3.28 1.82 13.93
C GLY A 57 -4.67 2.18 14.44
N GLY A 58 -5.58 2.64 13.57
CA GLY A 58 -7.00 2.67 13.88
C GLY A 58 -7.64 1.36 13.43
N GLY A 59 -8.03 0.50 14.38
CA GLY A 59 -8.93 -0.61 14.05
C GLY A 59 -10.18 -0.07 13.37
N CYS A 60 -10.82 -0.88 12.53
CA CYS A 60 -12.08 -0.50 11.91
C CYS A 60 -13.07 -0.11 13.01
N LEU A 61 -13.70 1.06 12.91
CA LEU A 61 -14.66 1.53 13.92
C LEU A 61 -15.80 0.51 14.14
N LEU A 62 -16.11 -0.30 13.11
CA LEU A 62 -17.10 -1.38 13.17
C LEU A 62 -16.65 -2.58 14.02
N THR A 63 -15.36 -2.69 14.35
CA THR A 63 -14.85 -3.69 15.30
C THR A 63 -15.01 -3.25 16.74
N ASP A 64 -15.35 -1.98 16.98
CA ASP A 64 -15.75 -1.51 18.30
C ASP A 64 -17.20 -1.94 18.58
N ILE A 65 -17.37 -2.74 19.63
CA ILE A 65 -18.68 -3.26 20.07
C ILE A 65 -19.68 -2.11 20.29
N GLN A 66 -19.23 -0.99 20.85
CA GLN A 66 -20.10 0.17 21.13
C GLN A 66 -20.64 0.79 19.85
N VAL A 67 -19.83 0.85 18.80
CA VAL A 67 -20.23 1.40 17.50
C VAL A 67 -21.14 0.41 16.77
N SER A 68 -20.82 -0.88 16.79
CA SER A 68 -21.64 -1.94 16.20
C SER A 68 -23.06 -1.97 16.78
N ASN A 69 -23.19 -1.82 18.11
CA ASN A 69 -24.48 -1.75 18.79
C ASN A 69 -25.29 -0.51 18.39
N LYS A 70 -24.64 0.65 18.25
CA LYS A 70 -25.31 1.88 17.77
C LYS A 70 -25.86 1.73 16.35
N ILE A 71 -25.11 1.10 15.46
CA ILE A 71 -25.53 0.86 14.07
C ILE A 71 -26.73 -0.11 14.01
N LYS A 72 -26.78 -1.12 14.87
CA LYS A 72 -27.96 -2.01 14.98
C LYS A 72 -29.21 -1.23 15.38
N ASN A 73 -29.11 -0.39 16.40
CA ASN A 73 -30.26 0.41 16.88
C ASN A 73 -30.75 1.42 15.83
N LEU A 74 -29.88 1.89 14.92
CA LEU A 74 -30.27 2.79 13.83
C LEU A 74 -31.21 2.14 12.81
N LYS A 75 -31.24 0.80 12.71
CA LYS A 75 -32.14 0.07 11.81
C LYS A 75 -33.53 -0.18 12.40
N GLU A 76 -33.74 0.07 13.69
CA GLU A 76 -35.03 -0.13 14.36
C GLU A 76 -35.94 1.10 14.33
N TYR A 77 -35.52 2.18 13.65
CA TYR A 77 -36.33 3.34 13.26
C TYR A 77 -36.51 3.37 11.74
#